data_AF-A0A2H9NW12-F1
#
_entry.id   AF-A0A2H9NW12-F1
#
_cell.length_a   1.000
_cell.length_b   1.000
_cell.length_c   1.000
_cell.angle_alpha   90.00
_cell.angle_beta   90.00
_cell.angle_gamma   90.00
#
_symmetry.space_group_name_H-M   'P 1'
#
loop_
_entity.id
_entity.type
_entity.pdbx_description
1 polymer ?
#
loop_
_entity_poly.entity_id
_entity_poly.type
_entity_poly.pdbx_seq_one_letter_code
_entity_poly.pdbx_strand_id
1 'polypeptide(L)' 'ASTFRIYLRKGKKGSRVAKLVDSPNLPEGEASFYVETEGLRDI' A
#
# COMPACT_ATOMS: atom_id res chain seq x y z
N ALA A 1 16.04 12.17 -4.54
CA ALA A 1 14.63 12.34 -4.93
C ALA A 1 14.03 10.97 -5.17
N SER A 2 12.76 10.75 -4.82
CA SER A 2 12.03 9.50 -5.06
C SER A 2 10.93 9.76 -6.07
N THR A 3 10.79 8.92 -7.09
CA THR A 3 9.79 9.10 -8.17
C THR A 3 8.38 8.72 -7.74
N PHE A 4 8.24 7.78 -6.82
CA PHE A 4 6.96 7.38 -6.24
C PHE A 4 7.10 7.30 -4.72
N ARG A 5 6.08 7.73 -4.00
CA ARG A 5 6.01 7.57 -2.53
C ARG A 5 4.69 6.95 -2.13
N ILE A 6 4.77 5.97 -1.24
CA ILE A 6 3.62 5.21 -0.75
C ILE A 6 3.57 5.35 0.77
N TYR A 7 2.39 5.71 1.28
CA TYR A 7 2.07 5.69 2.70
C TYR A 7 1.44 4.35 3.07
N LEU A 8 2.03 3.66 4.07
CA LEU A 8 1.52 2.38 4.56
C LEU A 8 0.73 2.57 5.86
N ARG A 9 -0.55 2.19 5.83
CA ARG A 9 -1.43 2.21 7.00
C ARG A 9 -1.68 0.80 7.52
N LYS A 10 -1.51 0.62 8.83
CA LYS A 10 -1.83 -0.62 9.52
C LYS A 10 -3.35 -0.77 9.70
N GLY A 11 -3.91 -1.88 9.23
CA GLY A 11 -5.29 -2.29 9.46
C GLY A 11 -5.42 -3.31 10.60
N LYS A 12 -6.56 -4.03 10.63
CA LYS A 12 -6.86 -5.08 11.63
C LYS A 12 -6.49 -6.45 11.06
N LYS A 13 -6.21 -7.43 11.94
CA LYS A 13 -6.01 -8.85 11.56
C LYS A 13 -5.02 -9.05 10.39
N GLY A 14 -3.89 -8.34 10.42
CA GLY A 14 -2.87 -8.46 9.37
C GLY A 14 -3.12 -7.61 8.11
N SER A 15 -4.28 -6.97 7.96
CA SER A 15 -4.54 -6.11 6.79
C SER A 15 -3.69 -4.84 6.79
N ARG A 16 -3.39 -4.33 5.60
CA ARG A 16 -2.64 -3.11 5.31
C ARG A 16 -3.28 -2.38 4.15
N VAL A 17 -3.10 -1.07 4.12
CA VAL A 17 -3.47 -0.21 2.99
C VAL A 17 -2.22 0.56 2.56
N ALA A 18 -1.87 0.47 1.28
CA ALA A 18 -0.85 1.28 0.63
C ALA A 18 -1.54 2.42 -0.12
N LYS A 19 -1.30 3.67 0.27
CA LYS A 19 -1.80 4.85 -0.45
C LYS A 19 -0.66 5.50 -1.23
N LEU A 20 -0.86 5.74 -2.53
CA LEU A 20 0.05 6.53 -3.34
C LEU A 20 -0.07 8.00 -2.95
N VAL A 21 1.02 8.59 -2.45
CA VAL A 21 1.06 9.99 -1.99
C VAL A 21 1.90 10.89 -2.88
N ASP A 22 2.64 10.32 -3.82
CA ASP A 22 3.46 11.06 -4.77
C ASP A 22 3.71 10.21 -6.02
N SER A 23 3.45 10.79 -7.19
CA SER A 23 3.74 10.20 -8.49
C SER A 23 3.78 11.31 -9.56
N PRO A 24 4.66 11.20 -10.56
CA PRO A 24 4.71 12.18 -11.66
C PRO A 24 3.51 12.09 -12.60
N ASN A 25 2.81 10.95 -12.66
CA ASN A 25 1.85 10.67 -13.73
C ASN A 25 0.66 9.79 -13.34
N LEU A 26 0.62 9.24 -12.12
CA LEU A 26 -0.50 8.43 -11.65
C LEU A 26 -1.39 9.25 -10.69
N PRO A 27 -2.72 9.08 -10.75
CA PRO A 27 -3.62 9.67 -9.77
C PRO A 27 -3.37 9.06 -8.38
N GLU A 28 -3.77 9.77 -7.33
CA GLU A 28 -3.82 9.18 -5.99
C GLU A 28 -4.70 7.93 -6.01
N GLY A 29 -4.19 6.85 -5.42
CA GLY A 29 -4.87 5.57 -5.36
C GLY A 29 -4.46 4.80 -4.11
N GLU A 30 -5.26 3.81 -3.76
CA GLU A 30 -4.98 2.92 -2.64
C GLU A 30 -5.13 1.44 -3.01
N ALA A 31 -4.31 0.61 -2.40
CA ALA A 31 -4.35 -0.84 -2.53
C ALA A 31 -4.36 -1.47 -1.14
N SER A 32 -5.33 -2.35 -0.90
CA SER A 32 -5.44 -3.08 0.37
C SER A 32 -4.94 -4.51 0.20
N PHE A 33 -4.23 -5.04 1.19
CA PHE A 33 -3.65 -6.38 1.16
C PHE A 33 -3.49 -6.95 2.56
N TYR A 34 -3.33 -8.27 2.68
CA TYR A 34 -2.97 -8.95 3.92
C TYR A 34 -1.48 -9.24 3.98
N VAL A 35 -0.90 -9.11 5.18
CA VAL A 35 0.46 -9.56 5.48
C VAL A 35 0.37 -10.86 6.26
N GLU A 36 0.82 -11.95 5.63
CA GLU A 36 0.86 -13.30 6.18
C GLU A 36 2.32 -13.75 6.37
N THR A 37 2.55 -14.86 7.08
CA THR A 37 3.90 -15.39 7.30
C THR A 37 4.59 -15.80 5.99
N GLU A 38 3.80 -16.25 5.02
CA GLU A 38 4.28 -16.68 3.69
C GLU A 38 4.45 -15.53 2.69
N GLY A 39 3.92 -14.32 2.98
CA GLY A 39 4.07 -13.17 2.10
C GLY A 39 2.87 -12.21 2.13
N LEU A 40 2.61 -11.60 0.97
CA LEU A 40 1.48 -10.70 0.78
C LEU A 40 0.37 -11.42 0.04
N ARG A 41 -0.87 -11.29 0.54
CA ARG A 41 -2.06 -11.87 -0.06
C ARG A 41 -3.01 -10.76 -0.49
N ASP A 42 -3.63 -10.95 -1.65
CA ASP A 42 -4.73 -10.10 -2.10
C ASP A 42 -5.95 -10.21 -1.17
N ILE A 43 -6.82 -9.20 -1.18
CA ILE A 43 -7.99 -9.17 -0.30
C ILE A 43 -9.10 -10.13 -0.72
#